data_AF-A0A967FDA3-F1
#
_entry.id   AF-A0A967FDA3-F1
#
_cell.length_a   1.000
_cell.length_b   1.000
_cell.length_c   1.000
_cell.angle_alpha   90.00
_cell.angle_beta   90.00
_cell.angle_gamma   90.00
#
_symmetry.space_group_name_H-M   'P 1'
#
loop_
_entity.id
_entity.type
_entity.pdbx_description
1 polymer ?
#
loop_
_entity_poly.entity_id
_entity_poly.type
_entity_poly.pdbx_seq_one_letter_code
_entity_poly.pdbx_strand_id
1 'polypeptide(L)'
;MSAGKLKDLMPKRPRYYEKLPKKLKDKLENVYQILQDVPYINKQQFDKWQDRFCYSPEPEREIAIWEWLAREYAEQTASVKDQREKNRIFKRLLSKSVDYEPLGVRKLPE
;
A
#
# COMPACT_ATOMS: atom_id res chain seq x y z
N MET A 1 -32.98 14.28 12.29
CA MET A 1 -31.55 14.53 12.62
C MET A 1 -30.75 14.44 11.33
N SER A 2 -30.03 15.49 10.96
CA SER A 2 -29.36 15.64 9.67
C SER A 2 -28.00 14.93 9.63
N ALA A 3 -27.69 14.26 8.52
CA ALA A 3 -26.46 13.50 8.25
C ALA A 3 -25.14 14.29 8.39
N GLY A 4 -25.20 15.61 8.61
CA GLY A 4 -24.05 16.48 8.81
C GLY A 4 -23.32 16.29 10.14
N LYS A 5 -24.00 15.86 11.21
CA LYS A 5 -23.40 15.74 12.56
C LYS A 5 -22.59 14.45 12.80
N LEU A 6 -22.67 13.47 11.90
CA LEU A 6 -21.97 12.19 12.04
C LEU A 6 -20.49 12.27 11.63
N LYS A 7 -20.10 13.24 10.79
CA LYS A 7 -18.71 13.41 10.34
C LYS A 7 -17.78 13.95 11.43
N ASP A 8 -18.33 14.69 12.41
CA ASP A 8 -17.57 15.27 13.52
C ASP A 8 -17.33 14.30 14.68
N LEU A 9 -18.02 13.14 14.69
CA LEU A 9 -17.92 12.12 15.75
C LEU A 9 -16.95 10.98 15.42
N MET A 10 -16.44 10.90 14.19
CA MET A 10 -15.42 9.91 13.87
C MET A 10 -14.07 10.41 14.37
N PRO A 11 -13.35 9.68 15.24
CA PRO A 11 -12.02 10.08 15.65
C PRO A 11 -11.15 10.19 14.39
N LYS A 12 -10.61 11.39 14.14
CA LYS A 12 -9.60 11.59 13.11
C LYS A 12 -8.50 10.57 13.40
N ARG A 13 -8.22 9.67 12.45
CA ARG A 13 -7.14 8.68 12.61
C ARG A 13 -5.87 9.43 13.04
N PRO A 14 -5.18 8.99 14.10
CA PRO A 14 -3.97 9.67 14.53
C PRO A 14 -2.96 9.65 13.37
N ARG A 15 -2.40 10.82 13.07
CA ARG A 15 -1.29 10.95 12.15
C ARG A 15 -0.02 10.77 12.97
N TYR A 16 0.68 9.66 12.78
CA TYR A 16 1.89 9.33 13.52
C TYR A 16 3.11 10.11 13.02
N TYR A 17 3.09 10.53 11.75
CA TYR A 17 4.17 11.28 11.13
C TYR A 17 3.63 12.53 10.44
N GLU A 18 4.16 13.71 10.73
CA GLU A 18 3.83 14.92 9.95
C GLU A 18 4.22 14.74 8.48
N LYS A 19 5.38 14.13 8.25
CA LYS A 19 5.89 13.69 6.95
C LYS A 19 6.62 12.37 7.13
N LEU A 20 6.56 11.51 6.12
CA LEU A 20 7.35 10.28 6.11
C LEU A 20 8.85 10.60 6.24
N PRO A 21 9.59 9.87 7.10
CA PRO A 21 11.05 9.94 7.14
C PRO A 21 11.65 9.71 5.75
N LYS A 22 12.70 10.47 5.40
CA LYS A 22 13.33 10.42 4.08
C LYS A 22 13.64 8.99 3.62
N LYS A 23 14.21 8.17 4.50
CA LYS A 23 14.52 6.75 4.22
C LYS A 23 13.30 5.94 3.76
N LEU A 24 12.12 6.18 4.37
CA LEU A 24 10.88 5.51 4.00
C LEU A 24 10.30 6.04 2.69
N LYS A 25 10.43 7.35 2.46
CA LYS A 25 10.06 7.98 1.19
C LYS A 25 10.88 7.42 0.03
N ASP A 26 12.19 7.31 0.19
CA ASP A 26 13.10 6.78 -0.84
C ASP A 26 12.76 5.30 -1.17
N LYS A 27 12.44 4.49 -0.15
CA LYS A 27 11.94 3.11 -0.33
C LYS A 27 10.64 3.07 -1.15
N LEU A 28 9.70 3.94 -0.83
CA LEU A 28 8.44 4.05 -1.56
C LEU A 28 8.62 4.51 -3.01
N GLU A 29 9.53 5.45 -3.25
CA GLU A 29 9.87 5.87 -4.62
C GLU A 29 10.42 4.70 -5.44
N ASN A 30 11.26 3.84 -4.85
CA ASN A 30 11.74 2.63 -5.52
C ASN A 30 10.59 1.64 -5.83
N VAL A 31 9.68 1.41 -4.88
CA VAL A 31 8.46 0.62 -5.11
C VAL A 31 7.65 1.17 -6.29
N TYR A 32 7.47 2.49 -6.33
CA TYR A 32 6.73 3.15 -7.41
C TYR A 32 7.41 2.97 -8.76
N GLN A 33 8.73 3.11 -8.85
CA GLN A 33 9.47 2.91 -10.10
C GLN A 33 9.28 1.49 -10.66
N ILE A 34 9.23 0.47 -9.80
CA ILE A 34 9.00 -0.91 -10.23
C ILE A 34 7.55 -1.12 -10.68
N LEU A 35 6.60 -0.48 -10.00
CA LEU A 35 5.17 -0.68 -10.22
C LEU A 35 4.54 0.34 -11.18
N GLN A 36 5.29 1.27 -11.76
CA GLN A 36 4.76 2.35 -12.59
C GLN A 36 4.05 1.85 -13.87
N ASP A 37 4.39 0.65 -14.34
CA ASP A 37 3.76 0.00 -15.49
C ASP A 37 2.43 -0.68 -15.16
N VAL A 38 2.03 -0.69 -13.89
CA VAL A 38 0.74 -1.22 -13.45
C VAL A 38 -0.34 -0.18 -13.74
N PRO A 39 -1.39 -0.47 -14.53
CA PRO A 39 -2.31 0.54 -15.09
C PRO A 39 -3.07 1.42 -14.08
N TYR A 40 -3.16 0.99 -12.82
CA TYR A 40 -3.85 1.71 -11.75
C TYR A 40 -2.89 2.29 -10.70
N ILE A 41 -1.57 2.12 -10.87
CA ILE A 41 -0.55 2.77 -10.05
C ILE A 41 -0.02 3.95 -10.85
N ASN A 42 -0.60 5.12 -10.58
CA ASN A 42 -0.13 6.38 -11.14
C ASN A 42 0.41 7.29 -10.04
N LYS A 43 1.04 8.41 -10.43
CA LYS A 43 1.63 9.36 -9.50
C LYS A 43 0.64 9.86 -8.44
N GLN A 44 -0.63 10.07 -8.79
CA GLN A 44 -1.66 10.50 -7.84
C GLN A 44 -1.95 9.43 -6.78
N GLN A 45 -1.92 8.14 -7.15
CA GLN A 45 -2.06 7.05 -6.18
C GLN A 45 -0.82 6.94 -5.30
N PHE A 46 0.36 7.16 -5.86
CA PHE A 46 1.60 7.18 -5.10
C PHE A 46 1.64 8.30 -4.04
N ASP A 47 1.19 9.50 -4.39
CA ASP A 47 1.09 10.61 -3.42
C ASP A 47 0.10 10.29 -2.29
N LYS A 48 -1.01 9.62 -2.62
CA LYS A 48 -1.97 9.11 -1.61
C LYS A 48 -1.36 8.03 -0.72
N TRP A 49 -0.47 7.20 -1.26
CA TRP A 49 0.21 6.19 -0.45
C TRP A 49 1.12 6.87 0.57
N GLN A 50 1.97 7.81 0.15
CA GLN A 50 2.85 8.55 1.06
C GLN A 50 2.08 9.22 2.21
N ASP A 51 0.94 9.85 1.91
CA ASP A 51 0.09 10.43 2.95
C ASP A 51 -0.54 9.34 3.84
N ARG A 52 -1.00 8.21 3.29
CA ARG A 52 -1.56 7.09 4.08
C ARG A 52 -0.56 6.49 5.07
N PHE A 53 0.70 6.29 4.68
CA PHE A 53 1.70 5.75 5.60
C PHE A 53 1.99 6.70 6.77
N CYS A 54 1.74 8.02 6.62
CA CYS A 54 1.83 8.95 7.75
C CYS A 54 0.77 8.68 8.84
N TYR A 55 -0.29 7.95 8.51
CA TYR A 55 -1.34 7.49 9.44
C TYR A 55 -1.14 6.04 9.91
N SER A 56 -0.06 5.36 9.48
CA SER A 56 0.28 4.04 9.97
C SER A 56 1.11 4.14 11.26
N PRO A 57 0.82 3.33 12.30
CA PRO A 57 1.70 3.21 13.46
C PRO A 57 3.04 2.53 13.11
N GLU A 58 3.08 1.73 12.04
CA GLU A 58 4.25 0.95 11.61
C GLU A 58 4.49 1.09 10.10
N PRO A 59 4.81 2.29 9.59
CA PRO A 59 4.98 2.51 8.16
C PRO A 59 6.14 1.69 7.58
N GLU A 60 7.17 1.38 8.36
CA GLU A 60 8.27 0.48 7.97
C GLU A 60 7.76 -0.88 7.53
N ARG A 61 6.83 -1.46 8.30
CA ARG A 61 6.27 -2.78 8.06
C ARG A 61 5.41 -2.79 6.82
N GLU A 62 4.54 -1.80 6.67
CA GLU A 62 3.69 -1.69 5.48
C GLU A 62 4.55 -1.47 4.22
N ILE A 63 5.58 -0.61 4.29
CA ILE A 63 6.49 -0.38 3.16
C ILE A 63 7.25 -1.68 2.80
N ALA A 64 7.66 -2.48 3.79
CA ALA A 64 8.33 -3.76 3.53
C ALA A 64 7.43 -4.74 2.75
N ILE A 65 6.12 -4.76 3.02
CA ILE A 65 5.15 -5.55 2.25
C ILE A 65 5.09 -5.08 0.80
N TRP A 66 5.08 -3.77 0.57
CA TRP A 66 5.10 -3.19 -0.78
C TRP A 66 6.43 -3.42 -1.50
N GLU A 67 7.57 -3.38 -0.79
CA GLU A 67 8.89 -3.74 -1.33
C GLU A 67 8.92 -5.20 -1.79
N TRP A 68 8.41 -6.12 -0.96
CA TRP A 68 8.27 -7.53 -1.33
C TRP A 68 7.39 -7.69 -2.57
N LEU A 69 6.20 -7.07 -2.58
CA LEU A 69 5.27 -7.15 -3.71
C LEU A 69 5.90 -6.63 -5.01
N ALA A 70 6.60 -5.50 -4.95
CA ALA A 70 7.28 -4.92 -6.10
C ALA A 70 8.36 -5.85 -6.65
N ARG A 71 9.18 -6.43 -5.78
CA ARG A 71 10.22 -7.39 -6.18
C ARG A 71 9.61 -8.63 -6.86
N GLU A 72 8.62 -9.25 -6.23
CA GLU A 72 7.94 -10.44 -6.77
C GLU A 72 7.25 -10.12 -8.11
N TYR A 73 6.68 -8.92 -8.24
CA TYR A 73 6.07 -8.48 -9.48
C TYR A 73 7.12 -8.35 -10.59
N ALA A 74 8.26 -7.71 -10.32
CA ALA A 74 9.35 -7.57 -11.28
C ALA A 74 9.88 -8.93 -11.74
N GLU A 75 10.12 -9.85 -10.79
CA GLU A 75 10.60 -11.21 -11.08
C GLU A 75 9.61 -11.99 -11.93
N GLN A 76 8.33 -12.00 -11.56
CA GLN A 76 7.30 -12.78 -12.26
C GLN A 76 6.88 -12.17 -13.61
N THR A 77 7.17 -10.89 -13.86
CA THR A 77 6.79 -10.20 -15.10
C THR A 77 7.96 -9.91 -16.05
N ALA A 78 9.19 -10.26 -15.68
CA ALA A 78 10.41 -9.98 -16.45
C ALA A 78 10.34 -10.46 -17.92
N SER A 79 9.69 -11.59 -18.17
CA SER A 79 9.52 -12.18 -19.51
C SER A 79 8.08 -12.05 -20.08
N VAL A 80 7.16 -11.47 -19.31
CA VAL A 80 5.74 -11.38 -19.68
C VAL A 80 5.53 -10.14 -20.55
N LYS A 81 5.10 -10.33 -21.80
CA LYS A 81 4.77 -9.22 -22.71
C LYS A 81 3.31 -8.78 -22.62
N ASP A 82 2.41 -9.67 -22.22
CA ASP A 82 0.97 -9.37 -22.13
C ASP A 82 0.64 -8.59 -20.86
N GLN A 83 0.11 -7.38 -21.04
CA GLN A 83 -0.32 -6.52 -19.94
C GLN A 83 -1.45 -7.14 -19.11
N ARG A 84 -2.35 -7.94 -19.72
CA ARG A 84 -3.43 -8.60 -18.97
C ARG A 84 -2.87 -9.63 -18.00
N GLU A 85 -1.88 -10.41 -18.43
CA GLU A 85 -1.20 -11.37 -17.57
C GLU A 85 -0.38 -10.69 -16.47
N LYS A 86 0.37 -9.61 -16.79
CA LYS A 86 1.02 -8.78 -15.76
C LYS A 86 0.02 -8.30 -14.69
N ASN A 87 -1.16 -7.85 -15.10
CA ASN A 87 -2.20 -7.41 -14.18
C ASN A 87 -2.75 -8.56 -13.30
N ARG A 88 -2.88 -9.78 -13.85
CA ARG A 88 -3.29 -10.95 -13.07
C ARG A 88 -2.24 -11.31 -12.02
N ILE A 89 -0.95 -11.29 -12.40
CA ILE A 89 0.17 -11.51 -11.49
C ILE A 89 0.14 -10.50 -10.35
N PHE A 90 -0.01 -9.20 -10.66
CA PHE A 90 -0.12 -8.18 -9.63
C PHE A 90 -1.30 -8.46 -8.67
N LYS A 91 -2.50 -8.72 -9.19
CA LYS A 91 -3.68 -8.99 -8.34
C LYS A 91 -3.46 -10.20 -7.43
N ARG A 92 -2.84 -11.26 -7.95
CA ARG A 92 -2.48 -12.45 -7.17
C ARG A 92 -1.50 -12.11 -6.05
N LEU A 93 -0.47 -11.31 -6.34
CA LEU A 93 0.51 -10.87 -5.33
C LEU A 93 -0.14 -9.96 -4.28
N LEU A 94 -1.04 -9.07 -4.70
CA LEU A 94 -1.79 -8.21 -3.79
C LEU A 94 -2.64 -9.06 -2.83
N SER A 95 -3.35 -10.07 -3.31
CA SER A 95 -4.09 -11.00 -2.43
C SER A 95 -3.17 -11.69 -1.41
N LYS A 96 -1.99 -12.16 -1.84
CA LYS A 96 -0.99 -12.76 -0.94
C LYS A 96 -0.42 -11.77 0.07
N SER A 97 -0.29 -10.50 -0.30
CA SER A 97 0.20 -9.45 0.60
C SER A 97 -0.81 -9.06 1.69
N VAL A 98 -2.11 -9.29 1.43
CA VAL A 98 -3.19 -9.09 2.41
C VAL A 98 -3.27 -10.28 3.37
N ASP A 99 -3.00 -11.50 2.89
CA ASP A 99 -2.85 -12.68 3.76
C ASP A 99 -1.54 -12.63 4.59
N TYR A 100 -0.58 -11.79 4.19
CA TYR A 100 0.60 -11.44 4.97
C TYR A 100 0.25 -10.39 6.05
N GLU A 101 -0.76 -10.68 6.87
CA GLU A 101 -1.34 -9.87 7.98
C GLU A 101 -0.89 -8.39 8.06
N PRO A 102 -1.32 -7.44 7.22
CA PRO A 102 -1.23 -6.05 7.61
C PRO A 102 -2.45 -5.73 8.49
N LEU A 103 -2.21 -5.04 9.62
CA LEU A 103 -3.22 -4.47 10.53
C LEU A 103 -3.75 -5.45 11.59
N GLY A 104 -3.33 -5.27 12.85
CA GLY A 104 -3.84 -5.99 14.00
C GLY A 104 -5.36 -5.94 14.16
N VAL A 105 -6.04 -6.88 13.51
CA VAL A 105 -7.35 -7.36 13.92
C VAL A 105 -7.13 -8.73 14.50
N ARG A 106 -7.21 -8.77 15.83
CA ARG A 106 -7.24 -9.96 16.69
C ARG A 106 -7.89 -11.16 15.99
N LYS A 107 -7.26 -12.32 16.08
CA LYS A 107 -8.02 -13.56 16.30
C LYS A 107 -8.97 -13.30 17.47
N LEU A 108 -10.27 -13.33 17.24
CA LEU A 108 -11.20 -13.62 18.32
C LEU A 108 -11.44 -15.16 18.30
N PRO A 109 -11.36 -15.81 19.47
CA PRO A 109 -11.58 -17.25 19.65
C PRO A 109 -13.10 -17.54 19.52
N GLU A 110 -13.61 -18.73 19.24
CA GLU A 110 -13.07 -20.09 19.04
C GLU A 110 -13.53 -20.63 17.68
#